data_AF-A0AAV3SAH6-F1
#
_entry.id   AF-A0AAV3SAH6-F1
#
_cell.length_a   1.000
_cell.length_b   1.000
_cell.length_c   1.000
_cell.angle_alpha   90.00
_cell.angle_beta   90.00
_cell.angle_gamma   90.00
#
_symmetry.space_group_name_H-M   'P 1'
#
loop_
_entity.id
_entity.type
_entity.pdbx_description
1 polymer ?
#
loop_
_entity_poly.entity_id
_entity_poly.type
_entity_poly.pdbx_seq_one_letter_code
_entity_poly.pdbx_strand_id
1 'polypeptide(L)'
;MGHRALVAYERTDGQYTLHYSHWGAANLKLKHRISAESPFGGEDTDSKWAKQLLAELADGLEADAVDGYLAGEDRPSTVVEPKPRATGLTLDEIVADHLDYLHHEAFFVVSTTFEVTAYRTLWFGLQYDSETVEQGETVGNGALATVRWYDGEPVGDGTLQGQFAALKDVVGDMLDKGVFTPSTARQYLKRKLAARVGDRQELLIPTGESPFETASLGKP
;
A
#
# COMPACT_ATOMS: atom_id res chain seq x y z
N MET A 1 -1.46 -14.49 8.11
CA MET A 1 -1.07 -13.50 7.09
C MET A 1 -2.16 -13.49 6.03
N GLY A 2 -2.64 -12.32 5.64
CA GLY A 2 -3.81 -12.18 4.77
C GLY A 2 -3.46 -11.98 3.29
N HIS A 3 -2.21 -11.65 2.96
CA HIS A 3 -1.68 -11.41 1.61
C HIS A 3 -2.42 -10.35 0.80
N ARG A 4 -3.08 -9.43 1.51
CA ARG A 4 -3.88 -8.36 0.94
C ARG A 4 -2.99 -7.28 0.35
N ALA A 5 -3.38 -6.73 -0.79
CA ALA A 5 -2.70 -5.62 -1.43
C ALA A 5 -3.70 -4.59 -1.93
N LEU A 6 -3.23 -3.35 -2.03
CA LEU A 6 -3.86 -2.32 -2.86
C LEU A 6 -3.09 -2.18 -4.16
N VAL A 7 -3.81 -1.84 -5.24
CA VAL A 7 -3.25 -1.63 -6.58
C VAL A 7 -3.77 -0.30 -7.11
N ALA A 8 -2.88 0.63 -7.41
CA ALA A 8 -3.20 1.92 -8.01
C ALA A 8 -2.85 1.88 -9.50
N TYR A 9 -3.85 1.94 -10.37
CA TYR A 9 -3.64 2.13 -11.81
C TYR A 9 -3.64 3.63 -12.12
N GLU A 10 -2.58 4.09 -12.77
CA GLU A 10 -2.45 5.46 -13.25
C GLU A 10 -3.49 5.76 -14.34
N ARG A 11 -4.13 6.92 -14.24
CA ARG A 11 -5.09 7.48 -15.19
C ARG A 11 -4.40 8.45 -16.15
N THR A 12 -5.08 8.80 -17.24
CA THR A 12 -4.55 9.73 -18.26
C THR A 12 -4.37 11.16 -17.74
N ASP A 13 -5.08 11.52 -16.66
CA ASP A 13 -4.97 12.80 -15.94
C ASP A 13 -3.86 12.83 -14.88
N GLY A 14 -3.11 11.72 -14.71
CA GLY A 14 -2.04 11.57 -13.72
C GLY A 14 -2.52 11.24 -12.30
N GLN A 15 -3.83 11.08 -12.09
CA GLN A 15 -4.39 10.52 -10.85
C GLN A 15 -4.44 9.00 -10.94
N TYR A 16 -5.00 8.35 -9.93
CA TYR A 16 -5.03 6.91 -9.80
C TYR A 16 -6.44 6.37 -9.51
N THR A 17 -6.70 5.19 -10.06
CA THR A 17 -7.83 4.34 -9.68
C THR A 17 -7.33 3.24 -8.77
N LEU A 18 -7.94 3.13 -7.59
CA LEU A 18 -7.49 2.23 -6.52
C LEU A 18 -8.33 0.94 -6.50
N HIS A 19 -7.66 -0.20 -6.54
CA HIS A 19 -8.25 -1.52 -6.50
C HIS A 19 -7.71 -2.35 -5.34
N TYR A 20 -8.43 -3.43 -5.03
CA TYR A 20 -8.08 -4.37 -3.98
C TYR A 20 -7.65 -5.72 -4.55
N SER A 21 -6.73 -6.41 -3.88
CA SER A 21 -6.41 -7.81 -4.16
C SER A 21 -6.25 -8.58 -2.85
N HIS A 22 -6.99 -9.67 -2.67
CA HIS A 22 -6.92 -10.46 -1.44
C HIS A 22 -5.62 -11.27 -1.33
N TRP A 23 -5.06 -11.75 -2.44
CA TRP A 23 -3.85 -12.60 -2.47
C TRP A 23 -2.68 -11.96 -3.24
N GLY A 24 -2.79 -10.69 -3.59
CA GLY A 24 -1.83 -9.98 -4.44
C GLY A 24 -0.46 -9.76 -3.80
N ALA A 25 -0.39 -9.67 -2.48
CA ALA A 25 0.88 -9.45 -1.77
C ALA A 25 1.72 -10.73 -1.63
N ALA A 26 1.14 -11.92 -1.87
CA ALA A 26 1.83 -13.20 -1.72
C ALA A 26 3.07 -13.25 -2.61
N ASN A 27 4.25 -13.22 -1.99
CA ASN A 27 5.57 -13.15 -2.64
C ASN A 27 5.70 -12.02 -3.69
N LEU A 28 4.88 -10.96 -3.60
CA LEU A 28 4.82 -9.86 -4.58
C LEU A 28 4.56 -10.31 -6.02
N LYS A 29 4.04 -11.53 -6.21
CA LYS A 29 3.85 -12.16 -7.53
C LYS A 29 2.93 -11.38 -8.46
N LEU A 30 2.11 -10.50 -7.91
CA LEU A 30 1.19 -9.67 -8.68
C LEU A 30 1.93 -8.75 -9.67
N LYS A 31 3.18 -8.37 -9.38
CA LYS A 31 4.04 -7.62 -10.31
C LYS A 31 4.14 -8.27 -11.68
N HIS A 32 4.17 -9.60 -11.75
CA HIS A 32 4.34 -10.35 -13.00
C HIS A 32 3.02 -10.81 -13.61
N ARG A 33 1.91 -10.70 -12.86
CA ARG A 33 0.58 -11.07 -13.36
C ARG A 33 -0.14 -9.90 -14.02
N ILE A 34 0.14 -8.69 -13.56
CA ILE A 34 -0.41 -7.48 -14.18
C ILE A 34 0.39 -7.19 -15.46
N SER A 35 -0.30 -7.17 -16.60
CA SER A 35 0.24 -6.76 -17.89
C SER A 35 -0.87 -6.19 -18.77
N ALA A 36 -0.53 -5.64 -19.94
CA ALA A 36 -1.52 -5.14 -20.89
C ALA A 36 -2.48 -6.23 -21.38
N GLU A 37 -2.01 -7.48 -21.42
CA GLU A 37 -2.79 -8.66 -21.77
C GLU A 37 -3.73 -9.10 -20.65
N SER A 38 -3.23 -9.08 -19.40
CA SER A 38 -3.98 -9.46 -18.20
C SER A 38 -3.99 -8.34 -17.17
N PRO A 39 -4.74 -7.25 -17.39
CA PRO A 39 -4.65 -6.05 -16.57
C PRO A 39 -4.95 -6.31 -15.09
N PHE A 40 -5.94 -7.14 -14.78
CA PHE A 40 -6.28 -7.52 -13.41
C PHE A 40 -5.62 -8.83 -12.94
N GLY A 41 -4.61 -9.32 -13.67
CA GLY A 41 -3.84 -10.52 -13.32
C GLY A 41 -4.59 -11.85 -13.40
N GLY A 42 -5.65 -11.93 -14.21
CA GLY A 42 -6.36 -13.17 -14.51
C GLY A 42 -5.61 -14.07 -15.50
N GLU A 43 -6.05 -15.32 -15.64
CA GLU A 43 -5.44 -16.29 -16.56
C GLU A 43 -5.80 -16.03 -18.03
N ASP A 44 -6.91 -15.34 -18.29
CA ASP A 44 -7.32 -14.94 -19.63
C ASP A 44 -6.57 -13.69 -20.10
N THR A 45 -5.49 -13.91 -20.86
CA THR A 45 -4.63 -12.87 -21.44
C THR A 45 -5.26 -12.15 -22.65
N ASP A 46 -6.44 -12.58 -23.12
CA ASP A 46 -7.20 -11.86 -24.15
C ASP A 46 -8.57 -11.37 -23.67
N SER A 47 -8.66 -11.10 -22.38
CA SER A 47 -9.87 -10.59 -21.75
C SER A 47 -10.21 -9.18 -22.25
N LYS A 48 -11.02 -9.11 -23.33
CA LYS A 48 -11.47 -7.85 -23.94
C LYS A 48 -12.22 -6.96 -22.96
N TRP A 49 -13.04 -7.56 -22.10
CA TRP A 49 -13.81 -6.81 -21.09
C TRP A 49 -12.88 -6.13 -20.08
N ALA A 50 -11.81 -6.80 -19.66
CA ALA A 50 -10.88 -6.26 -18.67
C ALA A 50 -10.06 -5.12 -19.26
N LYS A 51 -9.60 -5.28 -20.51
CA LYS A 51 -8.91 -4.22 -21.27
C LYS A 51 -9.81 -3.01 -21.47
N GLN A 52 -11.07 -3.22 -21.87
CA GLN A 52 -12.04 -2.14 -22.05
C GLN A 52 -12.34 -1.42 -20.74
N LEU A 53 -12.64 -2.15 -19.66
CA LEU A 53 -12.92 -1.53 -18.36
C LEU A 53 -11.75 -0.68 -17.87
N LEU A 54 -10.52 -1.18 -17.97
CA LEU A 54 -9.36 -0.42 -17.53
C LEU A 54 -9.14 0.84 -18.39
N ALA A 55 -9.38 0.77 -19.71
CA ALA A 55 -9.29 1.94 -20.58
C ALA A 55 -10.31 3.03 -20.16
N GLU A 56 -11.56 2.64 -19.91
CA GLU A 56 -12.60 3.57 -19.44
C GLU A 56 -12.26 4.16 -18.07
N LEU A 57 -11.71 3.37 -17.14
CA LEU A 57 -11.22 3.84 -15.85
C LEU A 57 -10.05 4.82 -15.99
N ALA A 58 -9.15 4.58 -16.95
CA ALA A 58 -8.04 5.47 -17.25
C ALA A 58 -8.50 6.81 -17.86
N ASP A 59 -9.65 6.82 -18.53
CA ASP A 59 -10.28 8.00 -19.16
C ASP A 59 -11.28 8.73 -18.24
N GLY A 60 -11.49 8.24 -17.02
CA GLY A 60 -12.27 8.95 -16.00
C GLY A 60 -13.57 8.31 -15.57
N LEU A 61 -13.81 7.04 -15.88
CA LEU A 61 -14.97 6.31 -15.36
C LEU A 61 -14.94 6.27 -13.83
N GLU A 62 -16.06 6.66 -13.21
CA GLU A 62 -16.21 6.66 -11.75
C GLU A 62 -16.60 5.28 -11.21
N ALA A 63 -16.26 5.02 -9.94
CA ALA A 63 -16.37 3.70 -9.33
C ALA A 63 -17.80 3.13 -9.27
N ASP A 64 -18.81 3.99 -9.14
CA ASP A 64 -20.23 3.62 -9.11
C ASP A 64 -20.78 3.23 -10.50
N ALA A 65 -20.23 3.81 -11.57
CA ALA A 65 -20.60 3.49 -12.94
C ALA A 65 -20.07 2.12 -13.41
N VAL A 66 -19.11 1.53 -12.69
CA VAL A 66 -18.50 0.23 -13.01
C VAL A 66 -19.49 -0.93 -12.87
N ASP A 67 -20.52 -0.82 -12.03
CA ASP A 67 -21.49 -1.92 -11.82
C ASP A 67 -22.21 -2.33 -13.11
N GLY A 68 -22.49 -1.37 -14.01
CA GLY A 68 -23.05 -1.65 -15.33
C GLY A 68 -22.09 -2.43 -16.23
N TYR A 69 -20.80 -2.10 -16.18
CA TYR A 69 -19.75 -2.88 -16.84
C TYR A 69 -19.59 -4.26 -16.23
N LEU A 70 -19.93 -4.43 -14.94
CA LEU A 70 -19.76 -5.66 -14.18
C LEU A 70 -21.02 -6.58 -14.13
N ALA A 71 -22.10 -6.26 -14.83
CA ALA A 71 -23.36 -7.01 -14.75
C ALA A 71 -23.44 -8.37 -15.47
N GLY A 72 -22.39 -8.83 -16.17
CA GLY A 72 -22.36 -10.13 -16.87
C GLY A 72 -22.02 -11.29 -15.94
N GLU A 73 -22.83 -12.36 -15.97
CA GLU A 73 -22.79 -13.46 -14.98
C GLU A 73 -21.60 -14.43 -15.09
N ASP A 74 -20.86 -14.46 -16.21
CA ASP A 74 -19.78 -15.43 -16.46
C ASP A 74 -18.42 -14.75 -16.72
N ARG A 75 -17.86 -14.07 -15.72
CA ARG A 75 -16.49 -13.53 -15.82
C ARG A 75 -15.46 -14.43 -15.17
N PRO A 76 -14.31 -14.65 -15.82
CA PRO A 76 -13.18 -15.29 -15.16
C PRO A 76 -12.77 -14.51 -13.92
N SER A 77 -12.42 -15.23 -12.85
CA SER A 77 -11.87 -14.61 -11.64
C SER A 77 -10.53 -13.94 -11.95
N THR A 78 -10.34 -12.74 -11.46
CA THR A 78 -9.08 -11.99 -11.55
C THR A 78 -8.41 -11.93 -10.17
N VAL A 79 -7.10 -11.66 -10.14
CA VAL A 79 -6.37 -11.53 -8.87
C VAL A 79 -6.62 -10.16 -8.24
N VAL A 80 -6.76 -9.13 -9.08
CA VAL A 80 -7.21 -7.79 -8.67
C VAL A 80 -8.72 -7.69 -8.86
N GLU A 81 -9.43 -7.21 -7.85
CA GLU A 81 -10.86 -6.95 -7.91
C GLU A 81 -11.14 -5.86 -8.96
N PRO A 82 -11.89 -6.15 -10.05
CA PRO A 82 -12.11 -5.19 -11.13
C PRO A 82 -12.94 -3.98 -10.69
N LYS A 83 -13.78 -4.13 -9.67
CA LYS A 83 -14.49 -3.00 -9.08
C LYS A 83 -13.51 -2.14 -8.28
N PRO A 84 -13.29 -0.86 -8.67
CA PRO A 84 -12.41 0.02 -7.92
C PRO A 84 -13.02 0.35 -6.56
N ARG A 85 -12.15 0.61 -5.59
CA ARG A 85 -12.49 1.12 -4.26
C ARG A 85 -12.68 2.64 -4.29
N ALA A 86 -11.90 3.31 -5.12
CA ALA A 86 -11.92 4.76 -5.31
C ALA A 86 -11.25 5.12 -6.65
N THR A 87 -11.57 6.30 -7.17
CA THR A 87 -11.13 6.86 -8.46
C THR A 87 -10.62 8.28 -8.25
N GLY A 88 -9.75 8.76 -9.14
CA GLY A 88 -9.31 10.16 -9.14
C GLY A 88 -8.46 10.57 -7.93
N LEU A 89 -7.68 9.63 -7.37
CA LEU A 89 -6.83 9.88 -6.20
C LEU A 89 -5.41 10.27 -6.60
N THR A 90 -4.77 11.11 -5.80
CA THR A 90 -3.31 11.27 -5.83
C THR A 90 -2.63 10.15 -5.06
N LEU A 91 -1.33 9.93 -5.33
CA LEU A 91 -0.55 8.94 -4.57
C LEU A 91 -0.46 9.30 -3.08
N ASP A 92 -0.36 10.59 -2.75
CA ASP A 92 -0.32 11.07 -1.37
C ASP A 92 -1.62 10.77 -0.61
N GLU A 93 -2.78 11.00 -1.23
CA GLU A 93 -4.08 10.62 -0.66
C GLU A 93 -4.19 9.11 -0.45
N ILE A 94 -3.74 8.28 -1.41
CA ILE A 94 -3.76 6.83 -1.24
C ILE A 94 -2.92 6.40 -0.04
N VAL A 95 -1.69 6.93 0.04
CA VAL A 95 -0.69 6.61 1.06
C VAL A 95 -1.13 7.09 2.45
N ALA A 96 -1.81 8.23 2.54
CA ALA A 96 -2.30 8.81 3.79
C ALA A 96 -3.64 8.23 4.26
N ASP A 97 -4.62 8.07 3.36
CA ASP A 97 -6.03 7.93 3.74
C ASP A 97 -6.65 6.57 3.35
N HIS A 98 -6.03 5.83 2.42
CA HIS A 98 -6.59 4.56 1.93
C HIS A 98 -5.77 3.33 2.32
N LEU A 99 -4.45 3.48 2.45
CA LEU A 99 -3.59 2.36 2.78
C LEU A 99 -3.66 2.04 4.27
N ASP A 100 -4.38 0.97 4.60
CA ASP A 100 -4.26 0.30 5.90
C ASP A 100 -2.93 -0.47 5.97
N TYR A 101 -1.96 0.07 6.69
CA TYR A 101 -0.60 -0.46 6.80
C TYR A 101 -0.51 -1.76 7.61
N LEU A 102 -1.44 -2.01 8.52
CA LEU A 102 -1.49 -3.27 9.28
C LEU A 102 -1.99 -4.41 8.39
N HIS A 103 -2.95 -4.12 7.53
CA HIS A 103 -3.70 -5.13 6.81
C HIS A 103 -3.25 -5.35 5.37
N HIS A 104 -2.84 -4.29 4.67
CA HIS A 104 -2.29 -4.38 3.33
C HIS A 104 -0.79 -4.65 3.41
N GLU A 105 -0.39 -5.83 2.99
CA GLU A 105 1.00 -6.28 3.09
C GLU A 105 1.85 -5.73 1.94
N ALA A 106 1.24 -5.41 0.79
CA ALA A 106 1.91 -4.80 -0.35
C ALA A 106 1.04 -3.74 -1.01
N PHE A 107 1.70 -2.86 -1.76
CA PHE A 107 1.05 -1.88 -2.61
C PHE A 107 1.71 -1.90 -3.99
N PHE A 108 0.91 -1.83 -5.04
CA PHE A 108 1.39 -1.81 -6.41
C PHE A 108 0.93 -0.53 -7.09
N VAL A 109 1.84 0.14 -7.78
CA VAL A 109 1.53 1.24 -8.70
C VAL A 109 1.75 0.72 -10.10
N VAL A 110 0.74 0.87 -10.96
CA VAL A 110 0.76 0.42 -12.36
C VAL A 110 0.66 1.65 -13.23
N SER A 111 1.69 1.93 -14.01
CA SER A 111 1.65 3.04 -14.97
C SER A 111 0.67 2.77 -16.11
N THR A 112 0.36 3.81 -16.88
CA THR A 112 -0.40 3.69 -18.14
C THR A 112 0.26 2.77 -19.19
N THR A 113 1.56 2.51 -19.06
CA THR A 113 2.33 1.60 -19.91
C THR A 113 2.56 0.22 -19.29
N PHE A 114 1.88 -0.10 -18.18
CA PHE A 114 2.03 -1.34 -17.42
C PHE A 114 3.43 -1.56 -16.81
N GLU A 115 4.16 -0.48 -16.53
CA GLU A 115 5.27 -0.57 -15.59
C GLU A 115 4.71 -0.73 -14.18
N VAL A 116 4.99 -1.87 -13.54
CA VAL A 116 4.47 -2.19 -12.21
C VAL A 116 5.54 -1.96 -11.15
N THR A 117 5.38 -0.94 -10.32
CA THR A 117 6.22 -0.70 -9.14
C THR A 117 5.60 -1.37 -7.93
N ALA A 118 6.37 -2.24 -7.28
CA ALA A 118 5.94 -2.97 -6.09
C ALA A 118 6.56 -2.37 -4.83
N TYR A 119 5.71 -2.06 -3.86
CA TYR A 119 6.09 -1.55 -2.55
C TYR A 119 5.75 -2.55 -1.45
N ARG A 120 6.66 -2.66 -0.48
CA ARG A 120 6.40 -3.32 0.80
C ARG A 120 5.83 -2.33 1.79
N THR A 121 4.73 -2.72 2.42
CA THR A 121 4.10 -1.94 3.48
C THR A 121 4.76 -2.20 4.83
N LEU A 122 5.05 -1.12 5.56
CA LEU A 122 5.75 -1.14 6.85
C LEU A 122 4.96 -0.32 7.87
N TRP A 123 4.16 -1.00 8.69
CA TRP A 123 3.32 -0.36 9.70
C TRP A 123 4.10 0.09 10.94
N PHE A 124 3.84 1.32 11.40
CA PHE A 124 4.50 1.89 12.58
C PHE A 124 3.77 1.61 13.90
N GLY A 125 2.59 0.99 13.91
CA GLY A 125 1.90 0.67 15.16
C GLY A 125 2.67 -0.32 16.02
N LEU A 126 2.74 -0.07 17.32
CA LEU A 126 3.56 -0.81 18.28
C LEU A 126 2.73 -1.67 19.26
N GLN A 127 1.43 -1.82 19.02
CA GLN A 127 0.53 -2.55 19.94
C GLN A 127 0.87 -4.04 20.12
N TYR A 128 1.74 -4.59 19.28
CA TYR A 128 2.24 -5.97 19.41
C TYR A 128 3.69 -6.03 19.92
N ASP A 129 4.34 -4.87 20.05
CA ASP A 129 5.76 -4.73 20.38
C ASP A 129 5.96 -3.98 21.71
N SER A 130 4.90 -3.44 22.31
CA SER A 130 4.92 -2.61 23.51
C SER A 130 3.74 -2.97 24.41
N GLU A 131 3.99 -3.10 25.71
CA GLU A 131 2.97 -3.38 26.73
C GLU A 131 2.11 -2.15 27.04
N THR A 132 2.61 -0.94 26.75
CA THR A 132 1.94 0.33 27.05
C THR A 132 1.06 0.86 25.91
N VAL A 133 1.16 0.30 24.70
CA VAL A 133 0.37 0.72 23.53
C VAL A 133 -0.76 -0.27 23.29
N GLU A 134 -2.01 0.14 23.51
CA GLU A 134 -3.17 -0.73 23.30
C GLU A 134 -3.60 -0.82 21.83
N GLN A 135 -3.55 0.30 21.10
CA GLN A 135 -3.99 0.40 19.71
C GLN A 135 -3.12 1.39 18.93
N GLY A 136 -2.76 1.02 17.71
CA GLY A 136 -2.14 1.92 16.74
C GLY A 136 -3.07 2.18 15.56
N GLU A 137 -3.09 3.43 15.08
CA GLU A 137 -3.73 3.76 13.80
C GLU A 137 -3.19 2.83 12.71
N THR A 138 -4.08 2.26 11.91
CA THR A 138 -3.71 1.33 10.84
C THR A 138 -3.59 2.04 9.50
N VAL A 139 -4.43 3.05 9.25
CA VAL A 139 -4.40 3.90 8.06
C VAL A 139 -3.46 5.08 8.28
N GLY A 140 -2.68 5.46 7.26
CA GLY A 140 -1.77 6.62 7.32
C GLY A 140 -0.57 6.50 8.28
N ASN A 141 -0.45 5.38 8.99
CA ASN A 141 0.57 5.18 10.03
C ASN A 141 1.60 4.11 9.65
N GLY A 142 2.31 4.36 8.54
CA GLY A 142 3.41 3.50 8.14
C GLY A 142 4.27 4.13 7.07
N ALA A 143 4.95 3.28 6.31
CA ALA A 143 5.74 3.65 5.16
C ALA A 143 5.65 2.58 4.07
N LEU A 144 5.94 2.97 2.84
CA LEU A 144 6.09 2.10 1.69
C LEU A 144 7.53 2.16 1.22
N ALA A 145 8.18 1.02 1.04
CA ALA A 145 9.51 0.94 0.45
C ALA A 145 9.46 0.13 -0.84
N THR A 146 10.08 0.61 -1.93
CA THR A 146 10.16 -0.20 -3.16
C THR A 146 10.94 -1.47 -2.90
N VAL A 147 10.62 -2.53 -3.63
CA VAL A 147 11.33 -3.82 -3.52
C VAL A 147 12.33 -3.95 -4.66
N ARG A 148 13.53 -4.46 -4.35
CA ARG A 148 14.55 -4.76 -5.36
C ARG A 148 14.26 -6.11 -6.01
N TRP A 149 14.59 -6.23 -7.29
CA TRP A 149 14.31 -7.42 -8.09
C TRP A 149 15.59 -7.93 -8.76
N TYR A 150 15.75 -9.25 -8.79
CA TYR A 150 16.80 -9.93 -9.57
C TYR A 150 16.19 -11.19 -10.18
N ASP A 151 16.31 -11.33 -11.50
CA ASP A 151 15.76 -12.46 -12.26
C ASP A 151 14.26 -12.73 -11.95
N GLY A 152 13.47 -11.66 -11.87
CA GLY A 152 12.05 -11.74 -11.56
C GLY A 152 11.72 -12.01 -10.08
N GLU A 153 12.69 -12.23 -9.20
CA GLU A 153 12.43 -12.51 -7.79
C GLU A 153 12.73 -11.30 -6.89
N PRO A 154 11.94 -11.08 -5.81
CA PRO A 154 12.20 -10.01 -4.87
C PRO A 154 13.43 -10.33 -4.02
N VAL A 155 14.40 -9.41 -3.98
CA VAL A 155 15.66 -9.57 -3.25
C VAL A 155 15.71 -8.62 -2.06
N GLY A 156 15.95 -9.19 -0.87
CA GLY A 156 16.12 -8.44 0.37
C GLY A 156 14.83 -7.93 1.01
N ASP A 157 13.66 -8.23 0.43
CA ASP A 157 12.34 -7.91 1.02
C ASP A 157 12.18 -8.54 2.42
N GLY A 158 12.45 -9.84 2.54
CA GLY A 158 12.43 -10.53 3.83
C GLY A 158 13.44 -9.99 4.84
N THR A 159 14.62 -9.56 4.36
CA THR A 159 15.63 -8.91 5.21
C THR A 159 15.14 -7.57 5.74
N LEU A 160 14.53 -6.73 4.89
CA LEU A 160 13.96 -5.44 5.30
C LEU A 160 12.84 -5.64 6.33
N GLN A 161 11.92 -6.57 6.08
CA GLN A 161 10.83 -6.89 7.01
C GLN A 161 11.35 -7.36 8.37
N GLY A 162 12.29 -8.32 8.38
CA GLY A 162 12.88 -8.82 9.62
C GLY A 162 13.65 -7.74 10.40
N GLN A 163 14.42 -6.90 9.70
CA GLN A 163 15.09 -5.76 10.31
C GLN A 163 14.09 -4.76 10.90
N PHE A 164 13.02 -4.44 10.17
CA PHE A 164 12.01 -3.50 10.63
C PHE A 164 11.25 -4.05 11.85
N ALA A 165 10.88 -5.33 11.85
CA ALA A 165 10.30 -5.99 13.02
C ALA A 165 11.22 -5.89 14.25
N ALA A 166 12.51 -6.20 14.11
CA ALA A 166 13.48 -6.07 15.19
C ALA A 166 13.67 -4.61 15.68
N LEU A 167 13.47 -3.63 14.79
CA LEU A 167 13.49 -2.22 15.19
C LEU A 167 12.24 -1.86 16.00
N LYS A 168 11.06 -2.37 15.63
CA LYS A 168 9.82 -2.14 16.37
C LYS A 168 9.91 -2.73 17.79
N ASP A 169 10.40 -3.96 17.90
CA ASP A 169 10.65 -4.63 19.19
C ASP A 169 11.48 -3.75 20.13
N VAL A 170 12.65 -3.27 19.68
CA VAL A 170 13.50 -2.37 20.48
C VAL A 170 12.81 -1.04 20.79
N VAL A 171 12.06 -0.48 19.85
CA VAL A 171 11.36 0.81 20.07
C VAL A 171 10.21 0.66 21.06
N GLY A 172 9.47 -0.44 21.04
CA GLY A 172 8.43 -0.75 22.03
C GLY A 172 9.02 -0.89 23.43
N ASP A 173 10.15 -1.60 23.54
CA ASP A 173 10.92 -1.73 24.77
C ASP A 173 11.34 -0.37 25.37
N MET A 174 11.69 0.60 24.51
CA MET A 174 12.06 1.96 24.90
C MET A 174 10.84 2.81 25.29
N LEU A 175 9.66 2.55 24.72
CA LEU A 175 8.42 3.18 25.15
C LEU A 175 8.01 2.68 26.54
N ASP A 176 8.03 1.37 26.76
CA ASP A 176 7.60 0.77 28.03
C ASP A 176 8.49 1.21 29.20
N LYS A 177 9.77 1.45 28.93
CA LYS A 177 10.75 1.99 29.90
C LYS A 177 10.69 3.50 30.05
N GLY A 178 9.81 4.19 29.33
CA GLY A 178 9.66 5.66 29.36
C GLY A 178 10.83 6.44 28.76
N VAL A 179 11.68 5.78 27.96
CA VAL A 179 12.80 6.43 27.25
C VAL A 179 12.28 7.22 26.05
N PHE A 180 11.27 6.66 25.36
CA PHE A 180 10.54 7.36 24.30
C PHE A 180 9.15 7.75 24.74
N THR A 181 8.68 8.85 24.17
CA THR A 181 7.25 9.16 24.00
C THR A 181 6.74 8.51 22.70
N PRO A 182 5.42 8.34 22.51
CA PRO A 182 4.87 7.84 21.24
C PRO A 182 5.34 8.64 20.00
N SER A 183 5.41 9.97 20.12
CA SER A 183 5.89 10.84 19.04
C SER A 183 7.37 10.64 18.71
N THR A 184 8.23 10.52 19.72
CA THR A 184 9.67 10.29 19.51
C THR A 184 9.96 8.87 19.02
N ALA A 185 9.18 7.87 19.44
CA ALA A 185 9.22 6.53 18.89
C ALA A 185 8.89 6.52 17.38
N ARG A 186 7.79 7.18 16.98
CA ARG A 186 7.41 7.30 15.56
C ARG A 186 8.49 8.01 14.72
N GLN A 187 9.03 9.12 15.21
CA GLN A 187 10.14 9.82 14.54
C GLN A 187 11.41 8.94 14.45
N TYR A 188 11.71 8.18 15.50
CA TYR A 188 12.84 7.26 15.52
C TYR A 188 12.69 6.15 14.49
N LEU A 189 11.51 5.54 14.39
CA LEU A 189 11.16 4.54 13.36
C LEU A 189 11.34 5.11 11.96
N LYS A 190 10.74 6.27 11.65
CA LYS A 190 10.88 6.94 10.34
C LYS A 190 12.34 7.14 9.97
N ARG A 191 13.13 7.74 10.87
CA ARG A 191 14.55 8.03 10.63
C ARG A 191 15.40 6.77 10.44
N LYS A 192 15.22 5.76 11.29
CA LYS A 192 16.01 4.52 11.19
C LYS A 192 15.60 3.69 9.97
N LEU A 193 14.33 3.70 9.60
CA LEU A 193 13.87 3.07 8.37
C LEU A 193 14.49 3.76 7.15
N ALA A 194 14.41 5.10 7.06
CA ALA A 194 15.03 5.87 5.99
C ALA A 194 16.53 5.58 5.84
N ALA A 195 17.27 5.54 6.96
CA ALA A 195 18.69 5.21 6.95
C ALA A 195 19.00 3.78 6.46
N ARG A 196 18.09 2.82 6.66
CA ARG A 196 18.25 1.42 6.24
C ARG A 196 17.89 1.21 4.77
N VAL A 197 16.84 1.86 4.31
CA VAL A 197 16.42 1.83 2.89
C VAL A 197 17.50 2.52 2.04
N GLY A 198 18.01 3.66 2.50
CA GLY A 198 19.05 4.43 1.81
C GLY A 198 18.64 4.86 0.41
N ASP A 199 19.61 5.26 -0.41
CA ASP A 199 19.34 5.85 -1.75
C ASP A 199 19.05 4.81 -2.85
N ARG A 200 19.03 3.51 -2.50
CA ARG A 200 18.88 2.41 -3.47
C ARG A 200 17.43 2.04 -3.74
N GLN A 201 16.52 2.50 -2.90
CA GLN A 201 15.10 2.18 -2.91
C GLN A 201 14.35 3.48 -2.57
N GLU A 202 13.17 3.63 -3.14
CA GLU A 202 12.29 4.74 -2.81
C GLU A 202 11.55 4.42 -1.52
N LEU A 203 11.35 5.44 -0.68
CA LEU A 203 10.62 5.37 0.57
C LEU A 203 9.54 6.45 0.58
N LEU A 204 8.28 6.03 0.56
CA LEU A 204 7.13 6.92 0.72
C LEU A 204 6.64 6.83 2.16
N ILE A 205 6.55 7.97 2.82
CA ILE A 205 5.98 8.08 4.16
C ILE A 205 4.86 9.12 4.07
N PRO A 206 3.64 8.81 4.55
CA PRO A 206 2.59 9.81 4.68
C PRO A 206 3.13 11.04 5.41
N THR A 207 3.04 12.19 4.74
CA THR A 207 3.49 13.49 5.26
C THR A 207 2.52 14.09 6.28
N GLY A 208 1.41 13.41 6.59
CA GLY A 208 0.42 13.85 7.56
C GLY A 208 0.99 14.09 8.96
N GLU A 209 1.24 15.37 9.28
CA GLU A 209 0.71 15.93 10.52
C GLU A 209 -0.81 15.76 10.45
N SER A 210 -1.37 15.02 11.40
CA SER A 210 -2.83 14.87 11.47
C SER A 210 -3.44 16.27 11.64
N PRO A 211 -4.46 16.67 10.86
CA PRO A 211 -5.15 17.95 11.07
C PRO A 211 -5.89 18.02 12.42
N PHE A 212 -5.87 16.94 13.22
CA PHE A 212 -6.52 16.87 14.52
C PHE A 212 -5.63 17.22 15.73
N GLU A 213 -4.36 17.57 15.55
CA GLU A 213 -3.47 17.87 16.69
C GLU A 213 -3.54 19.33 17.22
N THR A 214 -4.33 20.23 16.61
CA THR A 214 -4.42 21.64 17.05
C THR A 214 -5.61 21.98 17.97
N ALA A 215 -6.43 21.02 18.39
CA ALA A 215 -7.61 21.31 19.22
C ALA A 215 -7.52 20.70 20.63
N SER A 216 -6.56 21.16 21.45
CA SER A 216 -6.72 21.24 22.92
C SER A 216 -5.63 22.07 23.58
N LEU A 217 -5.74 23.40 23.44
CA LEU A 217 -5.25 24.35 24.44
C LEU A 217 -6.46 25.12 24.97
N GLY A 218 -7.29 24.42 25.74
CA GLY A 218 -8.22 25.05 26.67
C GLY A 218 -7.69 24.85 28.08
N LYS A 219 -7.05 25.87 28.65
CA LYS A 219 -6.91 26.06 30.10
C LYS A 219 -6.78 27.55 30.40
N PRO A 220 -7.12 28.01 31.62
CA PRO A 220 -8.03 27.44 32.62
C PRO A 220 -9.40 28.15 32.66
#